data_AF-A0AAV6C0I2-F1
#
_entry.id   AF-A0AAV6C0I2-F1
#
_cell.length_a   1.000
_cell.length_b   1.000
_cell.length_c   1.000
_cell.angle_alpha   90.00
_cell.angle_beta   90.00
_cell.angle_gamma   90.00
#
_symmetry.space_group_name_H-M   'P 1'
#
loop_
_entity.id
_entity.type
_entity.pdbx_description
1 polymer ?
#
loop_
_entity_poly.entity_id
_entity_poly.type
_entity_poly.pdbx_seq_one_letter_code
_entity_poly.pdbx_strand_id
1 'polypeptide(L)'
;KGEGPKGWNMNILKQPPIIEDLRNHSPEQIAELRLLLTSDPALRPDPRRPHFFEIEGANSVFYIFRYPSGSKVMLIGVWERDLAAQLAACACPAA
;
A
#
# COMPACT_ATOMS: atom_id res chain seq x y z
N LYS A 1 -17.53 -22.65 -19.63
CA LYS A 1 -16.45 -21.76 -20.11
C LYS A 1 -16.29 -20.69 -19.03
N GLY A 2 -15.24 -20.79 -18.22
CA GLY A 2 -15.07 -19.95 -17.02
C GLY A 2 -14.59 -18.56 -17.40
N GLU A 3 -15.37 -17.54 -17.04
CA GLU A 3 -14.92 -16.15 -17.03
C GLU A 3 -14.20 -15.90 -15.71
N GLY A 4 -12.94 -15.47 -15.80
CA GLY A 4 -12.05 -15.23 -14.67
C GLY A 4 -12.55 -14.13 -13.72
N PRO A 5 -11.95 -14.02 -12.52
CA PRO A 5 -12.36 -13.03 -11.53
C PRO A 5 -12.13 -11.62 -12.07
N LYS A 6 -13.27 -10.98 -12.32
CA LYS A 6 -13.54 -9.56 -12.61
C LYS A 6 -12.55 -8.69 -11.86
N GLY A 7 -11.69 -8.00 -12.62
CA GLY A 7 -10.74 -7.02 -12.07
C GLY A 7 -11.46 -6.09 -11.10
N TRP A 8 -10.87 -5.94 -9.93
CA TRP A 8 -11.39 -5.11 -8.85
C TRP A 8 -11.56 -3.68 -9.40
N ASN A 9 -12.81 -3.29 -9.66
CA ASN A 9 -13.14 -1.92 -10.05
C ASN A 9 -12.73 -0.99 -8.91
N MET A 10 -11.55 -0.39 -9.04
CA MET A 10 -11.19 0.84 -8.36
C MET A 10 -12.16 1.91 -8.85
N ASN A 11 -13.31 2.05 -8.18
CA ASN A 11 -14.00 3.32 -8.19
C ASN A 11 -13.11 4.30 -7.44
N ILE A 12 -12.19 4.91 -8.19
CA ILE A 12 -11.32 6.01 -7.80
C ILE A 12 -12.25 7.08 -7.25
N LEU A 13 -12.18 7.31 -5.95
CA LEU A 13 -12.95 8.37 -5.32
C LEU A 13 -12.48 9.69 -5.94
N LYS A 14 -13.43 10.54 -6.30
CA LYS A 14 -13.17 11.95 -6.67
C LYS A 14 -12.54 12.76 -5.53
N GLN A 15 -12.31 12.16 -4.36
CA GLN A 15 -11.74 12.77 -3.18
C GLN A 15 -10.58 11.91 -2.67
N PRO A 16 -9.47 12.54 -2.21
CA PRO A 16 -8.34 11.80 -1.67
C PRO A 16 -8.80 10.98 -0.46
N PRO A 17 -8.34 9.73 -0.34
CA PRO A 17 -8.80 8.83 0.71
C PRO A 17 -8.54 9.41 2.11
N ILE A 18 -9.49 9.16 3.01
CA ILE A 18 -9.35 9.52 4.42
C ILE A 18 -8.35 8.56 5.05
N ILE A 19 -7.31 9.09 5.70
CA ILE A 19 -6.30 8.31 6.42
C ILE A 19 -6.61 8.39 7.91
N GLU A 20 -6.90 7.25 8.54
CA GLU A 20 -6.85 7.11 10.00
C GLU A 20 -5.44 6.75 10.45
N ASP A 21 -4.93 7.49 11.41
CA ASP A 21 -3.65 7.23 12.05
C ASP A 21 -3.87 6.85 13.51
N LEU A 22 -3.47 5.62 13.87
CA LEU A 22 -3.61 5.09 15.23
C LEU A 22 -2.35 5.28 16.09
N ARG A 23 -1.21 5.67 15.51
CA ARG A 23 0.10 5.61 16.20
C ARG A 23 0.89 6.92 16.14
N ASN A 24 0.24 8.04 15.82
CA ASN A 24 0.86 9.37 15.70
C ASN A 24 2.12 9.34 14.83
N HIS A 25 1.96 8.86 13.59
CA HIS A 25 3.02 8.91 12.58
C HIS A 25 3.35 10.36 12.22
N SER A 26 4.54 10.56 11.62
CA SER A 26 4.97 11.92 11.30
C SER A 26 4.09 12.53 10.19
N PRO A 27 3.90 13.87 10.18
CA PRO A 27 3.16 14.54 9.11
C PRO A 27 3.69 14.22 7.71
N GLU A 28 5.00 14.03 7.57
CA GLU A 28 5.67 13.67 6.32
C GLU A 28 5.25 12.27 5.86
N GLN A 29 5.21 11.29 6.77
CA GLN A 29 4.74 9.93 6.49
C GLN A 29 3.27 9.93 6.03
N ILE A 30 2.41 10.71 6.70
CA ILE A 30 1.00 10.84 6.31
C ILE A 30 0.85 11.51 4.95
N ALA A 31 1.65 12.55 4.66
CA ALA A 31 1.63 13.25 3.39
C ALA A 31 2.09 12.36 2.23
N GLU A 32 3.17 11.59 2.43
CA GLU A 32 3.66 10.62 1.47
C GLU A 32 2.61 9.53 1.18
N LEU A 33 2.03 8.92 2.23
CA LEU A 33 0.99 7.92 2.07
C LEU A 33 -0.21 8.47 1.29
N ARG A 34 -0.60 9.72 1.54
CA ARG A 34 -1.71 10.37 0.81
C ARG A 34 -1.41 10.54 -0.67
N LEU A 35 -0.17 10.92 -1.01
CA LEU A 35 0.30 11.00 -2.39
C LEU A 35 0.22 9.64 -3.07
N LEU A 36 0.79 8.60 -2.44
CA LEU A 36 0.79 7.23 -2.96
C LEU A 36 -0.63 6.73 -3.24
N LEU A 37 -1.56 6.93 -2.30
CA LEU A 37 -2.95 6.50 -2.46
C LEU A 37 -3.71 7.25 -3.56
N THR A 38 -3.27 8.46 -3.91
CA THR A 38 -3.86 9.25 -5.00
C THR A 38 -3.31 8.81 -6.36
N SER A 39 -2.12 8.23 -6.42
CA SER A 39 -1.46 7.80 -7.66
C SER A 39 -1.72 6.35 -8.06
N ASP A 40 -2.71 5.69 -7.46
CA ASP A 40 -3.00 4.26 -7.63
C ASP A 40 -1.76 3.37 -7.40
N PRO A 41 -1.36 3.19 -6.14
CA PRO A 41 -0.09 2.57 -5.84
C PRO A 41 -0.16 1.07 -6.06
N ALA A 42 0.98 0.46 -6.38
CA ALA A 42 1.11 -0.99 -6.35
C ALA A 42 0.89 -1.51 -4.92
N LEU A 43 -0.27 -2.12 -4.68
CA LEU A 43 -0.63 -2.70 -3.39
C LEU A 43 -0.14 -4.15 -3.31
N ARG A 44 0.67 -4.47 -2.31
CA ARG A 44 1.04 -5.87 -2.01
C ARG A 44 0.08 -6.44 -0.96
N PRO A 45 -0.80 -7.39 -1.28
CA PRO A 45 -1.76 -7.92 -0.32
C PRO A 45 -1.07 -8.76 0.77
N ASP A 46 -1.54 -8.67 2.01
CA ASP A 46 -1.21 -9.65 3.05
C ASP A 46 -2.01 -10.96 2.75
N PRO A 47 -1.35 -12.08 2.45
CA PRO A 47 -2.03 -13.33 2.11
C PRO A 47 -2.89 -13.90 3.23
N ARG A 48 -2.62 -13.51 4.49
CA ARG A 48 -3.29 -14.03 5.69
C ARG A 48 -4.42 -13.13 6.17
N ARG A 49 -4.47 -11.88 5.71
CA ARG A 49 -5.39 -10.86 6.24
C ARG A 49 -6.09 -10.12 5.10
N PRO A 50 -7.35 -10.45 4.79
CA PRO A 50 -8.11 -9.75 3.78
C PRO A 50 -8.14 -8.24 4.03
N HIS A 51 -8.01 -7.47 2.95
CA HIS A 51 -7.99 -5.99 2.96
C HIS A 51 -6.78 -5.34 3.64
N PHE A 52 -5.78 -6.11 4.06
CA PHE A 52 -4.50 -5.58 4.50
C PHE A 52 -3.50 -5.58 3.35
N PHE A 53 -2.74 -4.49 3.24
CA PHE A 53 -1.80 -4.27 2.16
C PHE A 53 -0.54 -3.57 2.66
N GLU A 54 0.56 -3.84 1.98
CA GLU A 54 1.76 -3.02 2.02
C GLU A 54 1.82 -2.10 0.81
N ILE A 55 2.25 -0.86 1.03
CA ILE A 55 2.51 0.14 0.02
C ILE A 55 3.96 0.59 0.13
N GLU A 56 4.67 0.51 -0.98
CA GLU A 56 6.04 1.00 -1.07
C GLU A 56 6.05 2.50 -1.40
N GLY A 57 6.51 3.35 -0.45
CA GLY A 57 6.86 4.76 -0.68
C GLY A 57 8.25 5.01 -1.29
N ALA A 58 8.99 6.02 -0.86
CA ALA A 58 10.38 6.26 -1.26
C ALA A 58 11.36 5.50 -0.37
N ASN A 59 11.29 5.73 0.95
CA ASN A 59 12.18 5.13 1.94
C ASN A 59 11.44 4.28 2.98
N SER A 60 10.10 4.23 2.88
CA SER A 60 9.26 3.54 3.84
C SER A 60 8.31 2.56 3.16
N VAL A 61 7.90 1.56 3.93
CA VAL A 61 6.79 0.68 3.60
C VAL A 61 5.67 0.97 4.57
N PHE A 62 4.48 1.22 4.01
CA PHE A 62 3.28 1.54 4.77
C PHE A 62 2.38 0.32 4.80
N TYR A 63 2.07 -0.17 6.00
CA TYR A 63 1.11 -1.24 6.19
C TYR A 63 -0.24 -0.68 6.55
N ILE A 64 -1.22 -0.92 5.70
CA ILE A 64 -2.55 -0.34 5.78
C ILE A 64 -3.63 -1.39 5.83
N PHE A 65 -4.75 -1.02 6.44
CA PHE A 65 -6.03 -1.67 6.23
C PHE A 65 -6.89 -0.79 5.33
N ARG A 66 -7.46 -1.36 4.26
CA ARG A 66 -8.41 -0.66 3.39
C ARG A 66 -9.83 -1.03 3.79
N TYR A 67 -10.65 -0.04 4.15
CA TYR A 67 -12.05 -0.31 4.43
C TYR A 67 -12.78 -0.76 3.16
N PRO A 68 -13.76 -1.69 3.23
CA PRO A 68 -14.50 -2.19 2.06
C PRO A 68 -15.18 -1.11 1.23
N SER A 69 -15.55 0.03 1.83
CA SER A 69 -16.10 1.19 1.13
C SER A 69 -15.12 1.86 0.17
N GLY A 70 -13.81 1.58 0.31
CA GLY A 70 -12.73 2.15 -0.49
C GLY A 70 -12.38 3.60 -0.15
N SER A 71 -13.28 4.34 0.50
CA SER A 71 -13.15 5.78 0.85
C SER A 71 -12.13 6.10 1.93
N LYS A 72 -11.70 5.08 2.66
CA LYS A 72 -10.94 5.24 3.90
C LYS A 72 -9.91 4.14 4.01
N VAL A 73 -8.76 4.50 4.55
CA VAL A 73 -7.69 3.59 4.93
C VAL A 73 -7.25 3.87 6.35
N MET A 74 -6.74 2.86 7.01
CA MET A 74 -6.16 2.96 8.35
C MET A 74 -4.69 2.57 8.27
N LEU A 75 -3.82 3.48 8.70
CA LEU A 75 -2.38 3.24 8.79
C LEU A 75 -2.08 2.45 10.06
N ILE A 76 -1.58 1.22 9.89
CA ILE A 76 -1.29 0.28 10.97
C ILE A 76 0.16 0.42 11.43
N GLY A 77 1.08 0.61 10.49
CA GLY A 77 2.49 0.79 10.80
C GLY A 77 3.32 1.21 9.60
N VAL A 78 4.52 1.69 9.90
CA VAL A 78 5.53 2.12 8.94
C VAL A 78 6.88 1.53 9.34
N TRP A 79 7.63 1.02 8.37
CA TRP A 79 9.02 0.61 8.57
C TRP A 79 9.89 1.07 7.41
N GLU A 80 11.20 1.11 7.64
CA GLU A 80 12.17 1.46 6.61
C GLU A 80 12.20 0.41 5.50
N ARG A 81 12.30 0.86 4.25
CA ARG A 81 12.55 -0.02 3.14
C ARG A 81 14.00 -0.47 3.16
N ASP A 82 14.20 -1.79 3.12
CA ASP A 82 15.52 -2.35 2.88
C ASP A 82 15.89 -2.28 1.39
N LEU A 83 16.53 -1.17 1.03
CA LEU A 83 17.08 -0.94 -0.32
C LEU A 83 18.21 -1.93 -0.65
N ALA A 84 18.95 -2.41 0.34
CA ALA A 84 20.04 -3.35 0.14
C ALA A 84 19.50 -4.73 -0.25
N ALA A 85 18.42 -5.18 0.38
CA ALA A 85 17.72 -6.41 -0.01
C ALA A 85 17.17 -6.35 -1.45
N GLN A 86 16.62 -5.19 -1.87
CA GLN A 86 16.16 -5.02 -3.25
C GLN A 86 17.30 -5.08 -4.27
N LEU A 87 18.41 -4.39 -4.01
CA LEU A 87 19.59 -4.43 -4.87
C LEU A 87 20.20 -5.83 -4.94
N ALA A 88 20.25 -6.55 -3.81
CA ALA A 88 20.73 -7.93 -3.76
C ALA A 88 19.84 -8.88 -4.58
N ALA A 89 18.52 -8.72 -4.53
CA ALA A 89 17.59 -9.53 -5.33
C ALA A 89 17.77 -9.31 -6.85
N CYS A 90 18.04 -8.08 -7.28
CA CYS A 90 18.33 -7.76 -8.69
C CYS A 90 19.73 -8.24 -9.14
N ALA A 91 20.66 -8.42 -8.20
CA ALA A 91 22.04 -8.80 -8.50
C ALA A 91 22.25 -10.32 -8.66
N CYS A 92 21.22 -11.15 -8.45
CA CYS A 92 21.29 -12.57 -8.76
C CYS A 92 21.16 -12.76 -10.29
N PRO A 93 22.23 -13.11 -11.03
CA PRO A 93 22.01 -13.78 -12.30
C PRO A 93 21.31 -15.08 -11.95
N ALA A 94 20.12 -15.31 -12.49
CA ALA A 94 19.52 -16.64 -12.42
C ALA A 94 20.55 -17.63 -12.99
N ALA A 95 21.12 -18.46 -12.11
CA ALA A 95 22.09 -19.48 -12.46
C ALA A 95 21.38 -20.72 -13.02
#